data_AF-A0A2P7YE50-F1
#
_entry.id   AF-A0A2P7YE50-F1
#
_cell.length_a   1.000
_cell.length_b   1.000
_cell.length_c   1.000
_cell.angle_alpha   90.00
_cell.angle_beta   90.00
_cell.angle_gamma   90.00
#
_symmetry.space_group_name_H-M   'P 1'
#
loop_
_entity.id
_entity.type
_entity.pdbx_description
1 polymer ?
#
loop_
_entity_poly.entity_id
_entity_poly.type
_entity_poly.pdbx_seq_one_letter_code
_entity_poly.pdbx_strand_id
1 'polypeptide(L)'
;MDTIKPSAGGSFSPRGRKVTFLLLDIFSIILLVCWTVRLGTEPTVLQGPYVGDKPRYSYRYEEQSRFRNNRRVYLLIANTIIESFLFAILTFTILQFVRHRYHAGALLVVFLIQTAYWIVAFAVGMTVSSYINITLGGAIMGLCVVWDIYLLIMYRRQKKPTAGFVEVDEGEASEN
;
A
#
# COMPACT_ATOMS: atom_id res chain seq x y z
N MET A 1 -34.59 -23.29 -14.30
CA MET A 1 -33.45 -22.98 -13.40
C MET A 1 -32.37 -22.40 -14.28
N ASP A 2 -32.37 -21.09 -14.44
CA ASP A 2 -31.42 -20.42 -15.32
C ASP A 2 -30.06 -20.40 -14.65
N THR A 3 -29.10 -21.06 -15.29
CA THR A 3 -27.69 -20.97 -14.94
C THR A 3 -27.25 -19.54 -15.20
N ILE A 4 -27.24 -18.73 -14.14
CA ILE A 4 -26.61 -17.41 -14.13
C ILE A 4 -25.15 -17.62 -14.50
N LYS A 5 -24.81 -17.43 -15.78
CA LYS A 5 -23.43 -17.36 -16.23
C LYS A 5 -22.79 -16.21 -15.45
N PRO A 6 -21.74 -16.45 -14.65
CA PRO A 6 -21.04 -15.36 -13.99
C PRO A 6 -20.61 -14.40 -15.10
N SER A 7 -21.07 -13.14 -15.02
CA SER A 7 -20.72 -12.12 -16.00
C SER A 7 -19.21 -12.20 -16.24
N ALA A 8 -18.78 -12.22 -17.50
CA ALA A 8 -17.38 -12.22 -17.89
C ALA A 8 -16.68 -10.87 -17.55
N GLY A 9 -16.97 -10.30 -16.38
CA GLY A 9 -16.48 -9.03 -15.85
C GLY A 9 -15.02 -9.06 -15.39
N GLY A 10 -14.20 -9.92 -15.98
CA GLY A 10 -12.76 -9.89 -15.84
C GLY A 10 -12.17 -8.81 -16.74
N SER A 11 -12.22 -7.55 -16.33
CA SER A 11 -11.79 -6.40 -17.16
C SER A 11 -10.29 -6.31 -17.44
N PHE A 12 -9.46 -7.11 -16.79
CA PHE A 12 -8.07 -7.23 -17.20
C PHE A 12 -7.99 -8.24 -18.34
N SER A 13 -7.48 -7.80 -19.50
CA SER A 13 -7.04 -8.76 -20.51
C SER A 13 -6.06 -9.74 -19.86
N PRO A 14 -6.00 -11.01 -20.30
CA PRO A 14 -5.08 -12.00 -19.71
C PRO A 14 -3.63 -11.50 -19.65
N ARG A 15 -3.21 -10.76 -20.69
CA ARG A 15 -1.90 -10.08 -20.75
C ARG A 15 -1.78 -8.97 -19.72
N GLY A 16 -2.78 -8.09 -19.63
CA GLY A 16 -2.83 -7.01 -18.64
C GLY A 16 -2.74 -7.53 -17.21
N ARG A 17 -3.48 -8.60 -16.88
CA ARG A 17 -3.45 -9.23 -15.56
C ARG A 17 -2.06 -9.74 -15.19
N LYS A 18 -1.37 -10.39 -16.14
CA LYS A 18 0.00 -10.90 -15.93
C LYS A 18 0.98 -9.76 -15.67
N VAL A 19 0.88 -8.67 -16.42
CA VAL A 19 1.71 -7.47 -16.21
C VAL A 19 1.41 -6.81 -14.87
N THR A 20 0.14 -6.60 -14.53
CA THR A 20 -0.25 -6.01 -13.24
C THR A 20 0.22 -6.89 -12.08
N PHE A 21 0.09 -8.21 -12.18
CA PHE A 21 0.60 -9.13 -11.17
C PHE A 21 2.12 -9.00 -10.97
N LEU A 22 2.89 -9.01 -12.07
CA LEU A 22 4.35 -8.83 -12.01
C LEU A 22 4.73 -7.50 -11.34
N LEU A 23 4.03 -6.42 -11.68
CA LEU A 23 4.28 -5.11 -11.08
C LEU A 23 3.91 -5.07 -9.59
N LEU A 24 2.82 -5.74 -9.19
CA LEU A 24 2.43 -5.86 -7.78
C LEU A 24 3.44 -6.69 -6.97
N ASP A 25 4.00 -7.73 -7.58
CA ASP A 25 5.05 -8.56 -6.99
C ASP A 25 6.33 -7.76 -6.77
N ILE A 26 6.79 -7.03 -7.81
CA ILE A 26 7.93 -6.09 -7.70
C ILE A 26 7.68 -5.05 -6.61
N PHE A 27 6.49 -4.45 -6.56
CA PHE A 27 6.13 -3.49 -5.52
C PHE A 27 6.18 -4.11 -4.11
N SER A 28 5.71 -5.34 -3.95
CA SER A 28 5.78 -6.08 -2.68
C SER A 28 7.22 -6.34 -2.25
N ILE A 29 8.10 -6.70 -3.20
CA ILE A 29 9.54 -6.85 -2.95
C ILE A 29 10.15 -5.52 -2.51
N ILE A 30 9.80 -4.40 -3.16
CA ILE A 30 10.28 -3.07 -2.77
C ILE A 30 9.85 -2.73 -1.34
N LEU A 31 8.61 -3.03 -0.96
CA LEU A 31 8.14 -2.84 0.42
C LEU A 31 8.95 -3.66 1.42
N LEU A 32 9.22 -4.94 1.11
CA LEU A 32 10.06 -5.79 1.96
C LEU A 32 11.48 -5.24 2.11
N VAL A 33 12.08 -4.74 1.02
CA VAL A 33 13.41 -4.12 1.07
C VAL A 33 13.38 -2.83 1.90
N CYS A 34 12.36 -2.00 1.76
CA CYS A 34 12.22 -0.80 2.58
C CYS A 34 12.08 -1.15 4.07
N TRP A 35 11.30 -2.19 4.36
CA TRP A 35 11.12 -2.69 5.72
C TRP A 35 12.42 -3.22 6.32
N THR A 36 13.20 -4.03 5.59
CA THR A 36 14.49 -4.56 6.07
C THR A 36 15.53 -3.45 6.26
N VAL A 37 15.60 -2.49 5.34
CA VAL A 37 16.49 -1.31 5.47
C VAL A 37 16.14 -0.52 6.73
N ARG A 38 14.84 -0.31 7.02
CA ARG A 38 14.43 0.40 8.24
C ARG A 38 14.86 -0.35 9.49
N LEU A 39 14.60 -1.67 9.56
CA LEU A 39 15.01 -2.49 10.71
C LEU A 39 16.53 -2.47 10.94
N GLY A 40 17.33 -2.35 9.87
CA GLY A 40 18.79 -2.27 9.97
C GLY A 40 19.34 -0.89 10.31
N THR A 41 18.56 0.18 10.21
CA THR A 41 19.04 1.57 10.34
C THR A 41 18.44 2.34 11.50
N GLU A 42 17.21 2.02 11.93
CA GLU A 42 16.58 2.67 13.07
C GLU A 42 17.01 2.05 14.41
N PRO A 43 17.06 2.85 15.50
CA PRO A 43 17.44 2.33 16.81
C PRO A 43 16.45 1.28 17.31
N THR A 44 16.97 0.14 17.78
CA THR A 44 16.17 -1.01 18.26
C THR A 44 16.17 -1.15 19.78
N VAL A 45 17.01 -0.40 20.49
CA VAL A 45 17.21 -0.54 21.94
C VAL A 45 16.70 0.70 22.66
N LEU A 46 15.78 0.51 23.61
CA LEU A 46 15.34 1.55 24.52
C LEU A 46 16.47 1.93 25.46
N GLN A 47 16.75 3.23 25.54
CA GLN A 47 17.77 3.79 26.43
C GLN A 47 17.11 4.16 27.75
N GLY A 48 17.63 3.61 28.85
CA GLY A 48 17.21 3.98 30.21
C GLY A 48 17.59 5.41 30.59
N PRO A 49 17.04 5.93 31.71
CA PRO A 49 17.42 7.22 32.25
C PRO A 49 18.94 7.28 32.50
N TYR A 50 19.52 8.47 32.40
CA TYR A 50 20.94 8.65 32.68
C TYR A 50 21.18 8.46 34.18
N VAL A 51 22.11 7.57 34.53
CA VAL A 51 22.58 7.34 35.90
C VAL A 51 24.03 7.80 35.95
N GLY A 52 24.29 8.96 36.54
CA GLY A 52 25.65 9.45 36.74
C GLY A 52 25.70 10.57 37.77
N ASP A 53 26.78 10.59 38.55
CA ASP A 53 26.86 11.32 39.81
C ASP A 53 27.25 12.81 39.68
N LYS A 54 27.43 13.35 38.46
CA LYS A 54 27.92 14.73 38.27
C LYS A 54 27.05 15.52 37.28
N PRO A 55 26.48 16.68 37.67
CA PRO A 55 25.75 17.54 36.75
C PRO A 55 26.74 18.24 35.82
N ARG A 56 26.83 17.77 34.57
CA ARG A 56 27.51 18.48 33.49
C ARG A 56 26.46 18.98 32.51
N TYR A 57 26.75 20.09 31.83
CA TYR A 57 25.92 20.62 30.75
C TYR A 57 25.62 19.56 29.66
N SER A 58 26.47 18.54 29.53
CA SER A 58 26.27 17.36 28.68
C SER A 58 25.04 16.53 29.05
N TYR A 59 24.60 16.54 30.32
CA TYR A 59 23.46 15.77 30.80
C TYR A 59 22.16 16.13 30.07
N ARG A 60 21.87 17.44 29.94
CA ARG A 60 20.64 17.90 29.29
C ARG A 60 20.61 17.51 27.81
N TYR A 61 21.76 17.56 27.14
CA TYR A 61 21.89 17.13 25.75
C TYR A 61 21.75 15.61 25.59
N GLU A 62 22.38 14.84 26.47
CA GLU A 62 22.29 13.37 26.47
C GLU A 62 20.88 12.89 26.78
N GLU A 63 20.21 13.48 27.76
CA GLU A 63 18.83 13.15 28.12
C GLU A 63 17.86 13.46 26.97
N GLN A 64 18.02 14.62 26.32
CA GLN A 64 17.21 14.97 25.15
C GLN A 64 17.49 14.07 23.94
N SER A 65 18.73 13.62 23.75
CA SER A 65 19.09 12.65 22.71
C SER A 65 18.46 11.28 22.98
N ARG A 66 18.56 10.78 24.22
CA ARG A 66 17.92 9.51 24.67
C ARG A 66 16.40 9.56 24.49
N PHE A 67 15.77 10.67 24.86
CA PHE A 67 14.33 10.87 24.66
C PHE A 67 13.94 10.79 23.18
N ARG A 68 14.71 11.44 22.28
CA ARG A 68 14.47 11.36 20.84
C ARG A 68 14.68 9.94 20.30
N ASN A 69 15.73 9.25 20.74
CA ASN A 69 15.99 7.86 20.35
C ASN A 69 14.86 6.93 20.79
N ASN A 70 14.39 7.04 22.03
CA ASN A 70 13.28 6.23 22.53
C ASN A 70 12.00 6.48 21.71
N ARG A 71 11.68 7.73 21.35
CA ARG A 71 10.56 8.02 20.44
C ARG A 71 10.71 7.34 19.08
N ARG A 72 11.93 7.28 18.53
CA ARG A 72 12.23 6.55 17.28
C ARG A 72 12.05 5.05 17.45
N VAL A 73 12.46 4.46 18.58
CA VAL A 73 12.23 3.03 18.86
C VAL A 73 10.73 2.70 18.91
N TYR A 74 9.94 3.51 19.63
CA TYR A 74 8.48 3.30 19.66
C TYR A 74 7.84 3.42 18.27
N LEU A 75 8.32 4.37 17.46
CA LEU A 75 7.89 4.51 16.06
C LEU A 75 8.26 3.30 15.20
N LEU A 76 9.48 2.78 15.35
CA LEU A 76 9.92 1.57 14.67
C LEU A 76 9.01 0.39 15.00
N ILE A 77 8.68 0.20 16.28
CA ILE A 77 7.78 -0.88 16.73
C ILE A 77 6.39 -0.71 16.10
N ALA A 78 5.81 0.49 16.21
CA ALA A 78 4.47 0.77 15.66
C ALA A 78 4.43 0.55 14.14
N ASN A 79 5.39 1.10 13.41
CA ASN A 79 5.50 0.92 11.96
C ASN A 79 5.69 -0.55 11.59
N THR A 80 6.52 -1.29 12.33
CA THR A 80 6.75 -2.72 12.07
C THR A 80 5.45 -3.54 12.19
N ILE A 81 4.65 -3.28 13.22
CA ILE A 81 3.36 -3.99 13.43
C ILE A 81 2.38 -3.62 12.30
N ILE A 82 2.21 -2.33 12.02
CA ILE A 82 1.26 -1.85 11.02
C ILE A 82 1.66 -2.32 9.61
N GLU A 83 2.94 -2.20 9.25
CA GLU A 83 3.44 -2.63 7.94
C GLU A 83 3.34 -4.14 7.74
N SER A 84 3.61 -4.94 8.77
CA SER A 84 3.42 -6.40 8.69
C SER A 84 1.96 -6.75 8.39
N PHE A 85 1.03 -6.05 9.03
CA PHE A 85 -0.40 -6.24 8.79
C PHE A 85 -0.83 -5.79 7.39
N LEU A 86 -0.40 -4.59 6.96
CA LEU A 86 -0.68 -4.07 5.62
C LEU A 86 -0.06 -4.93 4.51
N PHE A 87 1.15 -5.45 4.75
CA PHE A 87 1.83 -6.36 3.84
C PHE A 87 1.07 -7.68 3.72
N ALA A 88 0.61 -8.26 4.83
CA ALA A 88 -0.22 -9.47 4.80
C ALA A 88 -1.53 -9.26 4.02
N ILE A 89 -2.21 -8.12 4.20
CA ILE A 89 -3.41 -7.76 3.43
C ILE A 89 -3.08 -7.63 1.94
N LEU A 90 -1.98 -6.97 1.60
CA LEU A 90 -1.54 -6.80 0.21
C LEU A 90 -1.26 -8.16 -0.43
N THR A 91 -0.45 -9.02 0.21
CA THR A 91 -0.15 -10.37 -0.27
C THR A 91 -1.42 -11.20 -0.44
N PHE A 92 -2.33 -11.17 0.53
CA PHE A 92 -3.62 -11.87 0.41
C PHE A 92 -4.42 -11.36 -0.79
N THR A 93 -4.48 -10.05 -1.00
CA THR A 93 -5.19 -9.44 -2.13
C THR A 93 -4.55 -9.81 -3.46
N ILE A 94 -3.22 -9.84 -3.54
CA ILE A 94 -2.47 -10.30 -4.72
C ILE A 94 -2.78 -11.77 -5.03
N LEU A 95 -2.76 -12.66 -4.03
CA LEU A 95 -3.08 -14.07 -4.22
C LEU A 95 -4.52 -14.28 -4.72
N GLN A 96 -5.48 -13.55 -4.17
CA GLN A 96 -6.87 -13.59 -4.60
C GLN A 96 -7.07 -12.96 -5.99
N PHE A 97 -6.26 -11.96 -6.33
CA PHE A 97 -6.19 -11.40 -7.68
C PHE A 97 -5.61 -12.42 -8.68
N VAL A 98 -4.68 -13.29 -8.30
CA VAL A 98 -4.24 -14.40 -9.17
C VAL A 98 -5.36 -15.43 -9.34
N ARG A 99 -6.09 -15.75 -8.27
CA ARG A 99 -7.19 -16.74 -8.27
C ARG A 99 -8.50 -16.25 -8.92
N HIS A 100 -8.47 -15.15 -9.67
CA HIS A 100 -9.64 -14.61 -10.36
C HIS A 100 -10.80 -14.13 -9.47
N ARG A 101 -10.61 -14.00 -8.14
CA ARG A 101 -11.72 -13.67 -7.22
C ARG A 101 -11.95 -12.17 -6.98
N TYR A 102 -10.94 -11.32 -7.19
CA TYR A 102 -11.07 -9.87 -6.96
C TYR A 102 -10.94 -9.03 -8.23
N HIS A 103 -11.70 -7.92 -8.24
CA HIS A 103 -11.69 -6.88 -9.27
C HIS A 103 -10.71 -5.74 -8.91
N ALA A 104 -10.46 -4.84 -9.87
CA ALA A 104 -9.57 -3.68 -9.68
C ALA A 104 -9.98 -2.80 -8.49
N GLY A 105 -11.28 -2.74 -8.17
CA GLY A 105 -11.78 -1.97 -7.03
C GLY A 105 -11.25 -2.44 -5.67
N ALA A 106 -11.07 -3.75 -5.46
CA ALA A 106 -10.52 -4.25 -4.21
C ALA A 106 -9.04 -3.86 -4.05
N LEU A 107 -8.27 -3.98 -5.13
CA LEU A 107 -6.88 -3.51 -5.16
C LEU A 107 -6.81 -2.00 -4.90
N LEU A 108 -7.69 -1.22 -5.53
CA LEU A 108 -7.73 0.23 -5.33
C LEU A 108 -7.94 0.60 -3.86
N VAL A 109 -8.87 -0.06 -3.16
CA VAL A 109 -9.11 0.21 -1.73
C VAL A 109 -7.86 -0.10 -0.89
N VAL A 110 -7.19 -1.23 -1.16
CA VAL A 110 -5.96 -1.59 -0.44
C VAL A 110 -4.84 -0.56 -0.69
N PHE A 111 -4.68 -0.10 -1.92
CA PHE A 111 -3.68 0.92 -2.24
C PHE A 111 -4.01 2.28 -1.63
N LEU A 112 -5.28 2.70 -1.58
CA LEU A 112 -5.67 3.92 -0.88
C LEU A 112 -5.33 3.86 0.62
N ILE A 113 -5.54 2.71 1.26
CA ILE A 113 -5.16 2.50 2.67
C ILE A 113 -3.64 2.57 2.82
N GLN A 114 -2.87 1.94 1.92
CA GLN A 114 -1.40 2.03 1.90
C GLN A 114 -0.95 3.49 1.71
N THR A 115 -1.51 4.23 0.76
CA THR A 115 -1.21 5.65 0.53
C THR A 115 -1.46 6.48 1.79
N ALA A 116 -2.62 6.30 2.42
CA ALA A 116 -2.95 6.99 3.67
C ALA A 116 -1.94 6.67 4.80
N TYR A 117 -1.57 5.40 4.96
CA TYR A 117 -0.55 4.98 5.91
C TYR A 117 0.79 5.68 5.63
N TRP A 118 1.28 5.63 4.39
CA TRP A 118 2.58 6.20 4.04
C TRP A 118 2.61 7.73 4.15
N ILE A 119 1.49 8.41 3.91
CA ILE A 119 1.34 9.86 4.20
C ILE A 119 1.53 10.12 5.69
N VAL A 120 0.87 9.35 6.56
CA VAL A 120 1.00 9.50 8.02
C VAL A 120 2.42 9.16 8.47
N ALA A 121 3.01 8.07 7.98
CA ALA A 121 4.38 7.67 8.30
C ALA A 121 5.40 8.74 7.87
N PHE A 122 5.23 9.33 6.69
CA PHE A 122 6.04 10.44 6.20
C PHE A 122 5.90 11.68 7.09
N ALA A 123 4.66 12.10 7.38
CA ALA A 123 4.38 13.25 8.22
C ALA A 123 4.98 13.09 9.63
N VAL A 124 4.76 11.93 10.26
CA VAL A 124 5.36 11.63 11.56
C VAL A 124 6.88 11.57 11.46
N GLY A 125 7.43 11.00 10.39
CA GLY A 125 8.86 11.00 10.08
C GLY A 125 9.47 12.40 10.10
N MET A 126 8.80 13.39 9.51
CA MET A 126 9.21 14.79 9.57
C MET A 126 9.19 15.33 11.02
N THR A 127 8.15 15.03 11.80
CA THR A 127 8.05 15.52 13.19
C THR A 127 9.10 14.96 14.14
N VAL A 128 9.58 13.72 13.93
CA VAL A 128 10.62 13.09 14.75
C VAL A 128 12.01 13.11 14.11
N SER A 129 12.13 13.77 12.96
CA SER A 129 13.34 13.83 12.14
C SER A 129 13.91 12.42 11.85
N SER A 130 13.06 11.43 11.54
CA SER A 130 13.51 10.12 11.07
C SER A 130 13.78 10.21 9.57
N TYR A 131 15.06 10.24 9.19
CA TYR A 131 15.50 10.32 7.80
C TYR A 131 14.93 9.18 6.95
N ILE A 132 14.87 7.96 7.50
CA ILE A 132 14.39 6.78 6.80
C ILE A 132 12.89 6.88 6.52
N ASN A 133 12.09 7.32 7.50
CA ASN A 133 10.65 7.51 7.28
C ASN A 133 10.35 8.65 6.29
N ILE A 134 11.18 9.68 6.24
CA ILE A 134 11.04 10.76 5.26
C ILE A 134 11.40 10.27 3.86
N THR A 135 12.57 9.66 3.68
CA THR A 135 13.09 9.28 2.36
C THR A 135 12.37 8.06 1.79
N LEU A 136 12.38 6.94 2.50
CA LEU A 136 11.69 5.73 2.06
C LEU A 136 10.18 5.95 2.06
N GLY A 137 9.65 6.58 3.12
CA GLY A 137 8.21 6.81 3.19
C GLY A 137 7.70 7.75 2.09
N GLY A 138 8.46 8.80 1.76
CA GLY A 138 8.12 9.68 0.64
C GLY A 138 8.19 8.97 -0.72
N ALA A 139 9.21 8.14 -0.94
CA ALA A 139 9.36 7.37 -2.18
C ALA A 139 8.22 6.34 -2.35
N ILE A 140 7.89 5.59 -1.31
CA ILE A 140 6.83 4.59 -1.35
C ILE A 140 5.45 5.24 -1.47
N MET A 141 5.22 6.34 -0.76
CA MET A 141 4.00 7.15 -0.91
C MET A 141 3.80 7.56 -2.38
N GLY A 142 4.84 8.07 -3.05
CA GLY A 142 4.78 8.42 -4.46
C GLY A 142 4.40 7.23 -5.35
N LEU A 143 4.99 6.05 -5.10
CA LEU A 143 4.64 4.82 -5.82
C LEU A 143 3.19 4.39 -5.57
N CYS A 144 2.69 4.51 -4.33
CA CYS A 144 1.30 4.20 -4.01
C CYS A 144 0.32 5.13 -4.76
N VAL A 145 0.62 6.43 -4.86
CA VAL A 145 -0.20 7.38 -5.62
C VAL A 145 -0.26 7.02 -7.11
N VAL A 146 0.87 6.61 -7.71
CA VAL A 146 0.90 6.14 -9.11
C VAL A 146 -0.02 4.92 -9.29
N TRP A 147 0.02 3.98 -8.34
CA TRP A 147 -0.87 2.83 -8.33
C TRP A 147 -2.34 3.21 -8.17
N ASP A 148 -2.67 4.13 -7.25
CA ASP A 148 -4.03 4.63 -7.05
C ASP A 148 -4.61 5.21 -8.34
N ILE A 149 -3.84 6.05 -9.04
CA ILE A 149 -4.24 6.65 -10.32
C ILE A 149 -4.47 5.54 -11.36
N TYR A 150 -3.54 4.60 -11.50
CA TYR A 150 -3.66 3.50 -12.44
C TYR A 150 -4.90 2.63 -12.17
N LEU A 151 -5.11 2.21 -10.93
CA LEU A 151 -6.22 1.36 -10.51
C LEU A 151 -7.55 2.10 -10.59
N LEU A 152 -7.57 3.41 -10.31
CA LEU A 152 -8.76 4.25 -10.48
C LEU A 152 -9.17 4.32 -11.96
N ILE A 153 -8.21 4.50 -12.88
CA ILE A 153 -8.48 4.48 -14.33
C ILE A 153 -9.04 3.11 -14.75
N MET A 154 -8.43 2.01 -14.29
CA MET A 154 -8.92 0.66 -14.60
C MET A 154 -10.32 0.41 -14.03
N TYR A 155 -10.58 0.85 -12.80
CA TYR A 155 -11.88 0.76 -12.16
C TYR A 155 -12.95 1.59 -12.88
N ARG A 156 -12.61 2.78 -13.38
CA ARG A 156 -13.53 3.59 -14.19
C ARG A 156 -13.82 2.94 -15.55
N ARG A 157 -12.82 2.32 -16.19
CA ARG A 157 -13.01 1.57 -17.44
C ARG A 157 -13.91 0.35 -17.25
N GLN A 158 -13.88 -0.28 -16.07
CA GLN A 158 -14.78 -1.38 -15.70
C GLN A 158 -16.25 -0.98 -15.61
N LYS A 159 -16.51 0.23 -15.14
CA LYS A 159 -17.87 0.74 -14.93
C LYS A 159 -18.51 1.33 -16.16
N LYS A 160 -17.79 1.53 -17.26
CA LYS A 160 -18.42 1.94 -18.52
C LYS A 160 -19.09 0.70 -19.11
N PRO A 161 -20.44 0.58 -19.09
CA PRO A 161 -21.09 -0.46 -19.85
C PRO A 161 -20.72 -0.26 -21.31
N THR A 162 -20.42 -1.35 -22.00
CA THR A 162 -20.25 -1.37 -23.46
C THR A 162 -21.59 -1.01 -24.08
N ALA A 163 -21.92 0.28 -24.11
CA ALA A 163 -23.05 0.82 -24.86
C ALA A 163 -22.67 0.72 -26.34
N GLY A 164 -23.00 -0.41 -26.97
CA GLY A 164 -22.62 -0.64 -28.36
C GLY A 164 -22.78 -2.06 -28.89
N PHE A 165 -23.75 -2.82 -28.40
CA PHE A 165 -24.36 -3.93 -29.13
C PHE A 165 -25.85 -3.93 -28.79
N VAL A 166 -26.55 -2.91 -29.30
CA VAL A 166 -27.96 -3.07 -29.63
C VAL A 166 -27.91 -3.79 -30.97
N GLU A 167 -27.98 -5.12 -30.95
CA GLU A 167 -28.52 -5.84 -32.11
C GLU A 167 -29.94 -5.29 -32.25
N VAL A 168 -30.11 -4.39 -33.22
CA VAL A 168 -31.43 -4.13 -33.78
C VAL A 168 -31.77 -5.42 -34.51
N ASP A 169 -32.43 -6.32 -33.79
CA ASP A 169 -33.18 -7.40 -34.37
C ASP A 169 -34.29 -6.70 -35.16
N GLU A 170 -34.00 -6.36 -36.43
CA GLU A 170 -35.02 -6.03 -37.42
C GLU A 170 -35.81 -7.31 -37.65
N GLY A 171 -36.69 -7.59 -36.69
CA GLY A 171 -37.70 -8.61 -36.77
C GLY A 171 -38.49 -8.35 -38.04
N GLU A 172 -38.34 -9.30 -38.96
CA GLU A 172 -39.22 -9.59 -40.08
C GLU A 172 -40.65 -9.11 -39.78
N ALA A 173 -41.09 -8.10 -40.52
CA ALA A 173 -42.49 -7.80 -40.68
C ALA A 173 -43.14 -8.97 -41.42
N SER A 174 -43.51 -9.99 -40.65
CA SER A 174 -44.46 -11.03 -41.01
C SER A 174 -45.80 -10.39 -41.35
N GLU A 175 -46.20 -10.60 -42.61
CA GLU A 175 -47.55 -10.89 -43.10
C GLU A 175 -48.75 -10.27 -42.37
N ASN A 176 -49.43 -9.34 -43.06
CA ASN A 176 -50.76 -9.59 -43.65
C ASN A 176 -51.18 -8.44 -44.58
#